data_AF-A0A9J2P4A8-F1
#
_entry.id   AF-A0A9J2P4A8-F1
#
_cell.length_a   1.000
_cell.length_b   1.000
_cell.length_c   1.000
_cell.angle_alpha   90.00
_cell.angle_beta   90.00
_cell.angle_gamma   90.00
#
_symmetry.space_group_name_H-M   'P 1'
#
loop_
_entity.id
_entity.type
_entity.pdbx_description
1 polymer ?
#
loop_
_entity_poly.entity_id
_entity_poly.type
_entity_poly.pdbx_seq_one_letter_code
_entity_poly.pdbx_strand_id
1 'polypeptide(L)'
;MGVYSSLLQLDTFSLPLEKVCLDECDRQVLLGRDFIEALVRWAYIFPGKIDMIDTTIIHDVRRIIKRHTKWFILFVGVCVIDRSSPMTLYEIEEGIDLMMMRFGGVDRVYSSMVWTSEDTKKAILATVIPGGAALTAFGAFVNDRDVVDWWTKKAKPSWAPKDVRLYSAIDLLTMSPLGYASYLVYKTGGGLGSFAIAGEGFDYTDTKVALGLYGANITLALATIPLMKKKNLRCLFYNTALLNATAIAASYAFYKIDRTAGLLLIPYALWTGFYAFLTYAIAKDNESPKPGEGIVKVETTSM
;
A
#
# COMPACT_ATOMS: atom_id res chain seq x y z
N MET A 1 13.69 27.93 29.10
CA MET A 1 13.99 26.49 28.90
C MET A 1 14.29 26.29 27.41
N GLY A 2 15.33 25.54 27.04
CA GLY A 2 15.67 25.32 25.62
C GLY A 2 14.82 24.20 25.00
N VAL A 3 14.61 24.21 23.67
CA VAL A 3 13.80 23.19 22.96
C VAL A 3 14.20 21.76 23.31
N TYR A 4 15.49 21.49 23.47
CA TYR A 4 15.96 20.15 23.84
C TYR A 4 15.44 19.67 25.21
N SER A 5 15.38 20.57 26.19
CA SER A 5 14.82 20.28 27.51
C SER A 5 13.31 20.03 27.44
N SER A 6 12.58 20.84 26.66
CA SER A 6 11.14 20.66 26.46
C SER A 6 10.82 19.38 25.69
N LEU A 7 11.65 18.99 24.71
CA LEU A 7 11.55 17.71 24.00
C LEU A 7 11.72 16.52 24.94
N LEU A 8 12.74 16.58 25.80
CA LEU A 8 13.02 15.49 26.74
C LEU A 8 11.88 15.33 27.76
N GLN A 9 11.32 16.45 28.23
CA GLN A 9 10.15 16.44 29.09
C GLN A 9 8.92 15.88 28.37
N LEU A 10 8.67 16.28 27.13
CA LEU A 10 7.58 15.74 26.34
C LEU A 10 7.71 14.23 26.14
N ASP A 11 8.90 13.73 25.79
CA ASP A 11 9.11 12.29 25.55
C ASP A 11 9.04 11.47 26.86
N THR A 12 9.35 12.08 28.00
CA THR A 12 9.35 11.41 29.31
C THR A 12 7.98 11.44 29.99
N PHE A 13 7.22 12.53 29.83
CA PHE A 13 6.00 12.80 30.61
C PHE A 13 4.70 12.81 29.78
N SER A 14 4.78 12.71 28.45
CA SER A 14 3.57 12.52 27.62
C SER A 14 2.96 11.15 27.91
N LEU A 15 1.68 11.15 28.28
CA LEU A 15 0.95 9.92 28.55
C LEU A 15 0.23 9.41 27.30
N PRO A 16 0.15 8.08 27.13
CA PRO A 16 -0.72 7.49 26.13
C PRO A 16 -2.17 7.90 26.37
N LEU A 17 -2.82 8.27 25.28
CA LEU A 17 -4.24 8.61 25.11
C LEU A 17 -5.25 7.83 25.97
N GLU A 18 -5.01 6.53 26.19
CA GLU A 18 -5.91 5.64 26.93
C GLU A 18 -5.79 5.77 28.46
N LYS A 19 -4.85 6.59 28.96
CA LYS A 19 -4.51 6.69 30.39
C LYS A 19 -4.66 8.11 30.96
N VAL A 20 -5.16 9.07 30.18
CA VAL A 20 -5.31 10.45 30.65
C VAL A 20 -6.59 10.57 31.47
N CYS A 21 -6.44 10.64 32.80
CA CYS A 21 -7.52 11.01 33.73
C CYS A 21 -7.68 12.54 33.79
N LEU A 22 -8.84 13.01 34.28
CA LEU A 22 -9.18 14.45 34.37
C LEU A 22 -8.18 15.26 35.22
N ASP A 23 -7.57 14.64 36.23
CA ASP A 23 -6.56 15.25 37.11
C ASP A 23 -5.19 15.45 36.44
N GLU A 24 -4.85 14.60 35.47
CA GLU A 24 -3.58 14.68 34.74
C GLU A 24 -3.69 15.55 33.47
N CYS A 25 -4.90 15.98 33.11
CA CYS A 25 -5.18 16.84 31.94
C CYS A 25 -4.45 18.18 32.03
N ASP A 26 -4.53 18.87 33.17
CA ASP A 26 -3.89 20.18 33.39
C ASP A 26 -2.36 20.09 33.21
N ARG A 27 -1.78 18.99 33.66
CA ARG A 27 -0.33 18.74 33.53
C ARG A 27 0.08 18.49 32.08
N GLN A 28 -0.74 17.78 31.30
CA GLN A 28 -0.50 17.57 29.87
C GLN A 28 -0.68 18.88 29.08
N VAL A 29 -1.62 19.74 29.48
CA VAL A 29 -1.81 21.07 28.88
C VAL A 29 -0.60 21.97 29.12
N LEU A 30 -0.08 22.00 30.35
CA LEU A 30 1.15 22.74 30.69
C LEU A 30 2.37 22.22 29.91
N LEU A 31 2.52 20.89 29.79
CA LEU A 31 3.58 20.25 29.01
C LEU A 31 3.55 20.66 27.53
N GLY A 32 2.35 20.72 26.94
CA GLY A 32 2.15 21.14 25.55
C GLY A 32 2.45 22.63 25.34
N ARG A 33 2.06 23.47 26.30
CA ARG A 33 2.38 24.90 26.31
C ARG A 33 3.88 25.15 26.35
N ASP A 34 4.59 24.52 27.28
CA ASP A 34 6.04 24.66 27.43
C ASP A 34 6.79 24.16 26.19
N PHE A 35 6.25 23.14 25.51
CA PHE A 35 6.78 22.66 24.24
C PHE A 35 6.57 23.67 23.10
N ILE A 36 5.34 24.16 22.89
CA ILE A 36 5.04 25.12 21.81
C ILE A 36 5.80 26.43 22.02
N GLU A 37 5.81 26.99 23.24
CA GLU A 37 6.59 28.19 23.53
C GLU A 37 8.08 28.01 23.25
N ALA A 38 8.65 26.85 23.61
CA ALA A 38 10.04 26.55 23.31
C ALA A 38 10.27 26.45 21.80
N LEU A 39 9.36 25.79 21.08
CA LEU A 39 9.41 25.63 19.62
C LEU A 39 9.37 26.98 18.90
N VAL A 40 8.44 27.86 19.30
CA VAL A 40 8.29 29.22 18.78
C VAL A 40 9.55 30.04 19.06
N ARG A 41 10.05 30.06 20.31
CA ARG A 41 11.29 30.78 20.64
C ARG A 41 12.48 30.29 19.83
N TRP A 42 12.60 28.98 19.62
CA TRP A 42 13.65 28.41 18.76
C TRP A 42 13.46 28.75 17.29
N ALA A 43 12.22 28.89 16.81
CA ALA A 43 11.96 29.39 15.46
C ALA A 43 12.42 30.85 15.30
N TYR A 44 12.08 31.72 16.24
CA TYR A 44 12.44 33.14 16.23
C TYR A 44 13.94 33.41 16.38
N ILE A 45 14.68 32.60 17.16
CA ILE A 45 16.13 32.78 17.35
C ILE A 45 16.93 32.45 16.08
N PHE A 46 16.39 31.65 15.16
CA PHE A 46 17.08 31.23 13.94
C PHE A 46 16.28 31.56 12.66
N PRO A 47 16.12 32.84 12.29
CA PRO A 47 15.24 33.24 11.19
C PRO A 47 15.84 33.07 9.78
N GLY A 48 16.99 32.40 9.60
CA GLY A 48 17.61 32.32 8.27
C GLY A 48 18.89 31.50 8.10
N LYS A 49 19.15 30.48 8.93
CA LYS A 49 20.30 29.57 8.74
C LYS A 49 19.84 28.11 8.73
N ILE A 50 19.13 27.72 7.68
CA ILE A 50 18.63 26.35 7.50
C ILE A 50 19.78 25.35 7.29
N ASP A 51 20.91 25.79 6.75
CA ASP A 51 22.03 24.89 6.41
C ASP A 51 23.09 24.77 7.52
N MET A 52 22.95 25.51 8.62
CA MET A 52 23.93 25.61 9.69
C MET A 52 23.39 25.18 11.07
N ILE A 53 22.16 24.64 11.10
CA ILE A 53 21.56 24.07 12.31
C ILE A 53 21.88 22.58 12.35
N ASP A 54 22.33 22.11 13.51
CA ASP A 54 22.63 20.72 13.82
C ASP A 54 21.49 19.80 13.34
N THR A 55 21.76 19.05 12.26
CA THR A 55 20.82 18.13 11.62
C THR A 55 20.27 17.11 12.61
N THR A 56 21.01 16.84 13.69
CA THR A 56 20.63 15.98 14.81
C THR A 56 19.43 16.53 15.57
N ILE A 57 19.40 17.83 15.90
CA ILE A 57 18.31 18.44 16.67
C ILE A 57 17.02 18.48 15.84
N ILE A 58 17.13 18.83 14.55
CA ILE A 58 15.98 18.81 13.64
C ILE A 58 15.42 17.39 13.50
N HIS A 59 16.30 16.40 13.40
CA HIS A 59 15.92 15.00 13.32
C HIS A 59 15.25 14.51 14.61
N ASP A 60 15.74 14.92 15.78
CA ASP A 60 15.19 14.55 17.08
C ASP A 60 13.82 15.17 17.33
N VAL A 61 13.66 16.46 17.02
CA VAL A 61 12.35 17.13 17.08
C VAL A 61 11.36 16.41 16.15
N ARG A 62 11.77 16.12 14.91
CA ARG A 62 10.92 15.41 13.93
C ARG A 62 10.50 14.03 14.41
N ARG A 63 11.44 13.27 15.00
CA ARG A 63 11.18 11.94 15.56
C ARG A 63 10.17 11.99 16.71
N ILE A 64 10.31 12.97 17.60
CA ILE A 64 9.42 13.15 18.76
C ILE A 64 8.03 13.62 18.31
N ILE A 65 7.93 14.59 17.40
CA ILE A 65 6.65 15.02 16.84
C ILE A 65 5.92 13.85 16.16
N LYS A 66 6.64 13.02 15.37
CA LYS A 66 6.05 11.82 14.75
C LYS A 66 5.59 10.79 15.78
N ARG A 67 6.37 10.56 16.84
CA ARG A 67 6.03 9.61 17.90
C ARG A 67 4.78 10.04 18.66
N HIS A 68 4.62 11.34 18.89
CA HIS A 68 3.57 11.92 19.73
C HIS A 68 2.49 12.69 18.95
N THR A 69 2.36 12.46 17.64
CA THR A 69 1.42 13.20 16.78
C THR A 69 -0.03 13.11 17.28
N LYS A 70 -0.45 11.92 17.74
CA LYS A 70 -1.79 11.72 18.30
C LYS A 70 -2.03 12.57 19.55
N TRP A 71 -1.02 12.66 20.41
CA TRP A 71 -1.06 13.47 21.62
C TRP A 71 -1.17 14.96 21.27
N PHE A 72 -0.39 15.44 20.29
CA PHE A 72 -0.47 16.83 19.81
C PHE A 72 -1.84 17.22 19.26
N ILE A 73 -2.45 16.37 18.45
CA ILE A 73 -3.78 16.63 17.87
C ILE A 73 -4.82 16.83 18.97
N LEU A 74 -4.74 16.04 20.04
CA LEU A 74 -5.66 16.14 21.17
C LEU A 74 -5.35 17.31 22.09
N PHE A 75 -4.08 17.59 22.34
CA PHE A 75 -3.68 18.80 23.05
C PHE A 75 -4.26 20.05 22.36
N VAL A 76 -4.10 20.15 21.04
CA VAL A 76 -4.71 21.23 20.24
C VAL A 76 -6.23 21.21 20.35
N GLY A 77 -6.86 20.04 20.24
CA GLY A 77 -8.31 19.89 20.39
C GLY A 77 -8.84 20.34 21.76
N VAL A 78 -8.15 19.98 22.84
CA VAL A 78 -8.46 20.40 24.22
C VAL A 78 -8.29 21.91 24.36
N CYS A 79 -7.19 22.49 23.86
CA CYS A 79 -6.93 23.93 23.91
C CYS A 79 -7.95 24.76 23.11
N VAL A 80 -8.54 24.19 22.04
CA VAL A 80 -9.59 24.86 21.24
C VAL A 80 -10.98 24.75 21.90
N ILE A 81 -11.26 23.63 22.58
CA ILE A 81 -12.55 23.39 23.23
C ILE A 81 -12.64 24.10 24.59
N ASP A 82 -11.55 24.13 25.34
CA ASP A 82 -11.49 24.78 26.65
C ASP A 82 -11.23 26.28 26.51
N ARG A 83 -12.27 27.11 26.68
CA ARG A 83 -12.17 28.58 26.66
C ARG A 83 -11.38 29.16 27.85
N SER A 84 -11.01 28.33 28.82
CA SER A 84 -10.14 28.67 29.95
C SER A 84 -8.66 28.41 29.66
N SER A 85 -8.33 27.93 28.45
CA SER A 85 -6.98 27.55 28.06
C SER A 85 -5.97 28.68 28.28
N PRO A 86 -4.78 28.38 28.84
CA PRO A 86 -3.72 29.36 29.07
C PRO A 86 -3.01 29.82 27.78
N MET A 87 -3.47 29.39 26.60
CA MET A 87 -2.90 29.71 25.30
C MET A 87 -3.96 30.32 24.39
N THR A 88 -3.62 31.42 23.71
CA THR A 88 -4.52 32.08 22.76
C THR A 88 -4.61 31.30 21.45
N LEU A 89 -5.74 31.44 20.72
CA LEU A 89 -5.93 30.78 19.42
C LEU A 89 -4.80 31.12 18.42
N TYR A 90 -4.29 32.35 18.48
CA TYR A 90 -3.18 32.82 17.64
C TYR A 90 -1.86 32.08 17.91
N GLU A 91 -1.52 31.84 19.18
CA GLU A 91 -0.31 31.10 19.56
C GLU A 91 -0.40 29.61 19.16
N ILE A 92 -1.61 29.04 19.19
CA ILE A 92 -1.89 27.69 18.71
C ILE A 92 -1.70 27.63 17.18
N GLU A 93 -2.29 28.57 16.45
CA GLU A 93 -2.16 28.66 14.99
C GLU A 93 -0.70 28.85 14.56
N GLU A 94 0.04 29.79 15.18
CA GLU A 94 1.46 30.03 14.90
C GLU A 94 2.32 28.80 15.21
N GLY A 95 2.04 28.11 16.33
CA GLY A 95 2.71 26.86 16.70
C GLY A 95 2.45 25.72 15.70
N ILE A 96 1.22 25.59 15.23
CA ILE A 96 0.82 24.61 14.20
C ILE A 96 1.48 24.96 12.86
N ASP A 97 1.44 26.21 12.44
CA ASP A 97 2.04 26.67 11.19
C ASP A 97 3.56 26.46 11.21
N LEU A 98 4.23 26.73 12.33
CA LEU A 98 5.65 26.42 12.52
C LEU A 98 5.92 24.91 12.49
N MET A 99 5.04 24.10 13.09
CA MET A 99 5.14 22.63 13.01
C MET A 99 5.00 22.14 11.56
N MET A 100 4.05 22.70 10.81
CA MET A 100 3.73 22.30 9.44
C MET A 100 4.75 22.83 8.43
N MET A 101 5.18 24.09 8.53
CA MET A 101 6.20 24.71 7.67
C MET A 101 7.60 24.15 7.91
N ARG A 102 8.01 23.95 9.18
CA ARG A 102 9.41 23.63 9.52
C ARG A 102 9.69 22.13 9.61
N PHE A 103 8.67 21.31 9.84
CA PHE A 103 8.78 19.86 9.93
C PHE A 103 7.87 19.17 8.90
N GLY A 104 8.10 19.45 7.61
CA GLY A 104 7.45 18.74 6.51
C GLY A 104 7.42 17.22 6.74
N GLY A 105 6.22 16.62 6.65
CA GLY A 105 5.94 15.24 7.03
C GLY A 105 4.85 15.05 8.09
N VAL A 106 4.43 16.10 8.81
CA VAL A 106 3.29 16.05 9.75
C VAL A 106 1.95 16.16 9.01
N ASP A 107 1.93 16.96 7.94
CA ASP A 107 0.89 16.98 6.90
C ASP A 107 0.59 15.57 6.36
N ARG A 108 1.60 14.71 6.19
CA ARG A 108 1.42 13.31 5.79
C ARG A 108 0.62 12.50 6.81
N VAL A 109 0.94 12.64 8.10
CA VAL A 109 0.27 11.87 9.17
C VAL A 109 -1.16 12.36 9.33
N TYR A 110 -1.36 13.68 9.28
CA TYR A 110 -2.68 14.28 9.41
C TYR A 110 -3.57 13.97 8.19
N SER A 111 -3.05 14.16 6.97
CA SER A 111 -3.77 13.87 5.73
C SER A 111 -4.02 12.37 5.53
N SER A 112 -3.09 11.49 5.92
CA SER A 112 -3.33 10.04 5.92
C SER A 112 -4.35 9.60 6.98
N MET A 113 -4.42 10.28 8.14
CA MET A 113 -5.40 9.99 9.20
C MET A 113 -6.82 10.39 8.85
N VAL A 114 -7.01 11.53 8.17
CA VAL A 114 -8.35 12.07 7.89
C VAL A 114 -8.86 11.55 6.55
N TRP A 115 -9.94 10.77 6.57
CA TRP A 115 -10.62 10.30 5.37
C TRP A 115 -11.65 11.33 4.87
N THR A 116 -11.53 11.76 3.61
CA THR A 116 -12.39 12.78 3.01
C THR A 116 -13.34 12.22 1.94
N SER A 117 -14.33 13.03 1.53
CA SER A 117 -15.21 12.68 0.39
C SER A 117 -14.44 12.56 -0.92
N GLU A 118 -13.39 13.37 -1.11
CA GLU A 118 -12.51 13.29 -2.29
C GLU A 118 -11.71 11.99 -2.30
N ASP A 119 -11.27 11.52 -1.13
CA ASP A 119 -10.58 10.24 -1.01
C ASP A 119 -11.50 9.08 -1.42
N THR A 120 -12.78 9.17 -1.06
CA THR A 120 -13.79 8.19 -1.48
C THR A 120 -13.92 8.15 -3.01
N LYS A 121 -14.01 9.32 -3.67
CA LYS A 121 -14.07 9.40 -5.14
C LYS A 121 -12.83 8.80 -5.79
N LYS A 122 -11.64 9.13 -5.29
CA LYS A 122 -10.37 8.64 -5.81
C LYS A 122 -10.20 7.14 -5.60
N ALA A 123 -10.60 6.61 -4.44
CA ALA A 123 -10.59 5.18 -4.16
C ALA A 123 -11.54 4.40 -5.09
N ILE A 124 -12.73 4.95 -5.36
CA ILE A 124 -13.66 4.37 -6.34
C ILE A 124 -13.02 4.36 -7.73
N LEU A 125 -12.45 5.48 -8.18
CA LEU A 125 -11.80 5.56 -9.49
C LEU A 125 -10.62 4.59 -9.62
N ALA A 126 -9.78 4.48 -8.59
CA ALA A 126 -8.67 3.54 -8.52
C ALA A 126 -9.12 2.07 -8.55
N THR A 127 -10.38 1.79 -8.18
CA THR A 127 -11.00 0.45 -8.25
C THR A 127 -11.65 0.19 -9.60
N VAL A 128 -12.26 1.21 -10.21
CA VAL A 128 -12.93 1.10 -11.52
C VAL A 128 -11.93 0.75 -12.62
N ILE A 129 -10.70 1.28 -12.59
CA ILE A 129 -9.70 1.01 -13.64
C ILE A 129 -9.31 -0.49 -13.68
N PRO A 130 -8.74 -1.10 -12.62
CA PRO A 130 -8.40 -2.51 -12.61
C PRO A 130 -9.65 -3.41 -12.62
N GLY A 131 -10.74 -3.02 -11.94
CA GLY A 131 -11.98 -3.80 -11.90
C GLY A 131 -12.70 -3.85 -13.25
N GLY A 132 -12.82 -2.72 -13.94
CA GLY A 132 -13.42 -2.62 -15.27
C GLY A 132 -12.57 -3.29 -16.34
N ALA A 133 -11.24 -3.15 -16.27
CA ALA A 133 -10.33 -3.90 -17.13
C ALA A 133 -10.49 -5.41 -16.91
N ALA A 134 -10.44 -5.87 -15.66
CA ALA A 134 -10.60 -7.29 -15.32
C ALA A 134 -11.96 -7.86 -15.75
N LEU A 135 -13.07 -7.15 -15.52
CA LEU A 135 -14.41 -7.57 -15.95
C LEU A 135 -14.53 -7.67 -17.47
N THR A 136 -13.97 -6.72 -18.21
CA THR A 136 -13.99 -6.72 -19.68
C THR A 136 -13.16 -7.88 -20.23
N ALA A 137 -11.97 -8.07 -19.67
CA ALA A 137 -11.07 -9.16 -20.02
C ALA A 137 -11.69 -10.53 -19.70
N PHE A 138 -12.36 -10.64 -18.56
CA PHE A 138 -13.10 -11.81 -18.13
C PHE A 138 -14.28 -12.13 -19.06
N GLY A 139 -15.10 -11.12 -19.39
CA GLY A 139 -16.21 -11.27 -20.33
C GLY A 139 -15.75 -11.70 -21.72
N ALA A 140 -14.63 -11.18 -22.20
CA ALA A 140 -14.02 -11.61 -23.46
C ALA A 140 -13.53 -13.06 -23.43
N PHE A 141 -13.07 -13.54 -22.27
CA PHE A 141 -12.57 -14.91 -22.10
C PHE A 141 -13.69 -15.96 -21.99
N VAL A 142 -14.73 -15.72 -21.18
CA VAL A 142 -15.83 -16.69 -20.98
C VAL A 142 -16.66 -16.88 -22.23
N ASN A 143 -16.79 -15.85 -23.06
CA ASN A 143 -17.52 -15.94 -24.32
C ASN A 143 -16.71 -16.65 -25.44
N ASP A 144 -15.42 -16.89 -25.24
CA ASP A 144 -14.55 -17.57 -26.19
C ASP A 144 -14.61 -19.10 -25.99
N ARG A 145 -15.60 -19.73 -26.63
CA ARG A 145 -15.87 -21.17 -26.50
C ARG A 145 -14.67 -22.04 -26.88
N ASP A 146 -13.86 -21.63 -27.85
CA ASP A 146 -12.69 -22.40 -28.28
C ASP A 146 -11.61 -22.46 -27.19
N VAL A 147 -11.39 -21.34 -26.48
CA VAL A 147 -10.45 -21.29 -25.36
C VAL A 147 -10.98 -22.07 -24.16
N VAL A 148 -12.27 -21.94 -23.85
CA VAL A 148 -12.91 -22.69 -22.74
C VAL A 148 -12.85 -24.20 -23.00
N ASP A 149 -13.18 -24.64 -24.21
CA ASP A 149 -13.13 -26.05 -24.59
C ASP A 149 -11.70 -26.59 -24.57
N TRP A 150 -10.73 -25.82 -25.10
CA TRP A 150 -9.33 -26.18 -25.05
C TRP A 150 -8.85 -26.34 -23.61
N TRP A 151 -9.14 -25.39 -22.72
CA TRP A 151 -8.75 -25.45 -21.32
C TRP A 151 -9.41 -26.63 -20.61
N THR A 152 -10.68 -26.92 -20.90
CA THR A 152 -11.44 -28.01 -20.27
C THR A 152 -10.92 -29.39 -20.66
N LYS A 153 -10.45 -29.56 -21.91
CA LYS A 153 -9.93 -30.83 -22.44
C LYS A 153 -8.51 -31.19 -21.96
N LYS A 154 -7.77 -30.26 -21.36
CA LYS A 154 -6.40 -30.54 -20.87
C LYS A 154 -6.41 -31.48 -19.67
N ALA A 155 -5.39 -32.33 -19.59
CA ALA A 155 -5.15 -33.13 -18.40
C ALA A 155 -4.92 -32.17 -17.22
N LYS A 156 -5.74 -32.30 -16.18
CA LYS A 156 -5.69 -31.48 -14.98
C LYS A 156 -5.55 -32.38 -13.75
N PRO A 157 -4.83 -31.92 -12.71
CA PRO A 157 -4.75 -32.64 -11.45
C PRO A 157 -6.13 -32.84 -10.80
N SER A 158 -6.28 -33.88 -9.99
CA SER A 158 -7.56 -34.21 -9.32
C SER A 158 -8.06 -33.13 -8.37
N TRP A 159 -7.17 -32.30 -7.83
CA TRP A 159 -7.50 -31.18 -6.94
C TRP A 159 -7.93 -29.91 -7.67
N ALA A 160 -7.71 -29.81 -8.98
CA ALA A 160 -8.01 -28.60 -9.73
C ALA A 160 -9.52 -28.51 -10.04
N PRO A 161 -10.20 -27.38 -9.77
CA PRO A 161 -11.57 -27.19 -10.19
C PRO A 161 -11.75 -27.41 -11.70
N LYS A 162 -12.82 -28.11 -12.08
CA LYS A 162 -13.14 -28.34 -13.51
C LYS A 162 -13.94 -27.20 -14.11
N ASP A 163 -14.75 -26.51 -13.29
CA ASP A 163 -15.56 -25.38 -13.72
C ASP A 163 -14.72 -24.10 -13.78
N VAL A 164 -14.64 -23.51 -14.98
CA VAL A 164 -13.97 -22.23 -15.25
C VAL A 164 -14.60 -21.09 -14.44
N ARG A 165 -15.92 -21.13 -14.19
CA ARG A 165 -16.64 -20.07 -13.47
C ARG A 165 -16.20 -19.93 -12.02
N LEU A 166 -15.77 -21.02 -11.39
CA LEU A 166 -15.29 -20.98 -10.01
C LEU A 166 -13.98 -20.20 -9.90
N TYR A 167 -13.06 -20.42 -10.84
CA TYR A 167 -11.81 -19.66 -10.90
C TYR A 167 -12.09 -18.16 -10.99
N SER A 168 -13.05 -17.79 -11.84
CA SER A 168 -13.44 -16.42 -12.10
C SER A 168 -14.12 -15.72 -10.93
N ALA A 169 -14.95 -16.46 -10.18
CA ALA A 169 -15.57 -15.94 -8.97
C ALA A 169 -14.50 -15.61 -7.92
N ILE A 170 -13.48 -16.48 -7.79
CA ILE A 170 -12.37 -16.26 -6.86
C ILE A 170 -11.45 -15.13 -7.36
N ASP A 171 -11.22 -15.02 -8.67
CA ASP A 171 -10.51 -13.89 -9.28
C ASP A 171 -11.18 -12.58 -8.90
N LEU A 172 -12.50 -12.47 -9.11
CA LEU A 172 -13.25 -11.27 -8.79
C LEU A 172 -13.18 -10.95 -7.29
N LEU A 173 -13.35 -11.95 -6.42
CA LEU A 173 -13.29 -11.78 -4.98
C LEU A 173 -11.92 -11.28 -4.53
N THR A 174 -10.85 -11.92 -4.99
CA THR A 174 -9.47 -11.61 -4.58
C THR A 174 -8.95 -10.32 -5.20
N MET A 175 -9.45 -9.91 -6.38
CA MET A 175 -9.08 -8.65 -7.02
C MET A 175 -9.87 -7.44 -6.50
N SER A 176 -11.04 -7.64 -5.89
CA SER A 176 -11.90 -6.55 -5.41
C SER A 176 -11.21 -5.53 -4.48
N PRO A 177 -10.33 -5.91 -3.52
CA PRO A 177 -9.71 -4.93 -2.63
C PRO A 177 -8.48 -4.23 -3.23
N LEU A 178 -7.98 -4.65 -4.40
CA LEU A 178 -6.71 -4.17 -4.96
C LEU A 178 -6.77 -2.67 -5.30
N GLY A 179 -7.89 -2.20 -5.84
CA GLY A 179 -8.10 -0.80 -6.17
C GLY A 179 -8.02 0.09 -4.93
N TYR A 180 -8.73 -0.29 -3.87
CA TYR A 180 -8.69 0.40 -2.58
C TYR A 180 -7.29 0.35 -1.95
N ALA A 181 -6.63 -0.81 -1.96
CA ALA A 181 -5.28 -0.94 -1.44
C ALA A 181 -4.27 -0.07 -2.18
N SER A 182 -4.38 0.03 -3.51
CA SER A 182 -3.51 0.91 -4.32
C SER A 182 -3.69 2.38 -3.98
N TYR A 183 -4.94 2.78 -3.67
CA TYR A 183 -5.26 4.13 -3.24
C TYR A 183 -4.72 4.43 -1.83
N LEU A 184 -4.81 3.48 -0.88
CA LEU A 184 -4.19 3.61 0.43
C LEU A 184 -2.68 3.86 0.33
N VAL A 185 -1.98 3.10 -0.51
CA VAL A 185 -0.54 3.29 -0.75
C VAL A 185 -0.24 4.66 -1.37
N TYR A 186 -1.06 5.11 -2.32
CA TYR A 186 -0.92 6.44 -2.91
C TYR A 186 -1.12 7.56 -1.87
N LYS A 187 -2.18 7.46 -1.06
CA LYS A 187 -2.51 8.44 -0.01
C LYS A 187 -1.43 8.49 1.07
N THR A 188 -1.06 7.34 1.63
CA THR A 188 -0.02 7.21 2.67
C THR A 188 1.37 7.57 2.12
N GLY A 189 1.63 7.28 0.85
CA GLY A 189 2.87 7.54 0.14
C GLY A 189 3.07 8.98 -0.34
N GLY A 190 2.28 9.96 0.12
CA GLY A 190 2.47 11.40 -0.14
C GLY A 190 1.63 12.01 -1.28
N GLY A 191 0.62 11.30 -1.79
CA GLY A 191 -0.18 11.70 -2.96
C GLY A 191 -1.25 12.76 -2.72
N LEU A 192 -0.97 13.87 -2.00
CA LEU A 192 -1.90 15.01 -1.91
C LEU A 192 -1.47 16.26 -2.70
N GLY A 193 -0.30 16.26 -3.33
CA GLY A 193 0.16 17.39 -4.15
C GLY A 193 -0.28 17.34 -5.61
N SER A 194 -0.55 16.18 -6.20
CA SER A 194 -0.74 16.10 -7.65
C SER A 194 -1.56 14.89 -8.08
N PHE A 195 -2.88 15.10 -8.16
CA PHE A 195 -3.76 14.38 -9.08
C PHE A 195 -3.77 15.10 -10.45
N ALA A 196 -2.67 15.74 -10.84
CA ALA A 196 -2.50 16.19 -12.21
C ALA A 196 -1.79 15.07 -12.97
N ILE A 197 -2.51 14.51 -13.94
CA ILE A 197 -2.01 14.03 -15.23
C ILE A 197 -0.67 13.26 -15.19
N ALA A 198 -0.70 12.00 -15.62
CA ALA A 198 0.47 11.16 -15.92
C ALA A 198 1.72 12.00 -16.32
N GLY A 199 2.60 12.28 -15.36
CA GLY A 199 3.71 13.23 -15.56
C GLY A 199 4.43 13.63 -14.27
N GLU A 200 3.72 14.12 -13.25
CA GLU A 200 4.39 14.81 -12.13
C GLU A 200 3.88 14.45 -10.71
N GLY A 201 3.43 13.19 -10.51
CA GLY A 201 2.62 12.81 -9.34
C GLY A 201 3.23 11.93 -8.26
N PHE A 202 4.56 11.87 -8.12
CA PHE A 202 5.17 10.95 -7.16
C PHE A 202 6.40 11.57 -6.47
N ASP A 203 6.20 12.12 -5.28
CA ASP A 203 7.28 12.69 -4.46
C ASP A 203 8.26 11.64 -3.91
N TYR A 204 7.92 10.34 -3.90
CA TYR A 204 8.69 9.31 -3.20
C TYR A 204 8.97 8.08 -4.06
N THR A 205 10.25 7.68 -4.10
CA THR A 205 10.76 6.54 -4.88
C THR A 205 10.11 5.22 -4.48
N ASP A 206 9.86 4.98 -3.20
CA ASP A 206 9.28 3.72 -2.71
C ASP A 206 7.83 3.53 -3.17
N THR A 207 7.03 4.61 -3.15
CA THR A 207 5.65 4.61 -3.65
C THR A 207 5.61 4.36 -5.16
N LYS A 208 6.54 4.95 -5.94
CA LYS A 208 6.69 4.68 -7.39
C LYS A 208 6.98 3.21 -7.64
N VAL A 209 7.93 2.64 -6.89
CA VAL A 209 8.32 1.22 -7.03
C VAL A 209 7.16 0.32 -6.67
N ALA A 210 6.47 0.58 -5.55
CA ALA A 210 5.32 -0.21 -5.11
C ALA A 210 4.19 -0.20 -6.16
N LEU A 211 3.78 0.99 -6.62
CA LEU A 211 2.72 1.13 -7.64
C LEU A 211 3.17 0.64 -9.01
N GLY A 212 4.46 0.76 -9.34
CA GLY A 212 5.05 0.18 -10.56
C GLY A 212 5.01 -1.35 -10.55
N LEU A 213 5.36 -1.98 -9.43
CA LEU A 213 5.22 -3.44 -9.24
C LEU A 213 3.76 -3.88 -9.37
N TYR A 214 2.83 -3.13 -8.78
CA TYR A 214 1.40 -3.38 -8.92
C TYR A 214 0.92 -3.21 -10.37
N GLY A 215 1.34 -2.17 -11.08
CA GLY A 215 1.02 -1.97 -12.49
C GLY A 215 1.57 -3.08 -13.41
N ALA A 216 2.81 -3.52 -13.15
CA ALA A 216 3.40 -4.66 -13.85
C ALA A 216 2.62 -5.95 -13.58
N ASN A 217 2.18 -6.17 -12.34
CA ASN A 217 1.35 -7.30 -11.97
C ASN A 217 -0.01 -7.30 -12.72
N ILE A 218 -0.71 -6.16 -12.78
CA ILE A 218 -1.96 -6.04 -13.55
C ILE A 218 -1.72 -6.31 -15.05
N THR A 219 -0.60 -5.85 -15.60
CA THR A 219 -0.23 -6.08 -17.00
C THR A 219 -0.02 -7.57 -17.28
N LEU A 220 0.69 -8.28 -16.40
CA LEU A 220 0.88 -9.73 -16.47
C LEU A 220 -0.44 -10.49 -16.32
N ALA A 221 -1.37 -10.00 -15.49
CA ALA A 221 -2.69 -10.59 -15.33
C ALA A 221 -3.47 -10.53 -16.65
N LEU A 222 -3.51 -9.35 -17.28
CA LEU A 222 -4.14 -9.14 -18.58
C LEU A 222 -3.47 -9.93 -19.71
N ALA A 223 -2.15 -10.07 -19.69
CA ALA A 223 -1.38 -10.86 -20.66
C ALA A 223 -1.74 -12.37 -20.66
N THR A 224 -2.34 -12.87 -19.58
CA THR A 224 -2.84 -14.26 -19.50
C THR A 224 -3.85 -14.56 -20.62
N ILE A 225 -4.71 -13.60 -21.00
CA ILE A 225 -5.76 -13.81 -22.00
C ILE A 225 -5.20 -14.11 -23.40
N PRO A 226 -4.35 -13.27 -24.00
CA PRO A 226 -3.77 -13.58 -25.30
C PRO A 226 -2.89 -14.84 -25.27
N LEU A 227 -2.26 -15.18 -24.13
CA LEU A 227 -1.49 -16.42 -23.97
C LEU A 227 -2.38 -17.66 -23.99
N MET A 228 -3.53 -17.60 -23.32
CA MET A 228 -4.56 -18.65 -23.36
C MET A 228 -5.10 -18.84 -24.78
N LYS A 229 -5.32 -17.75 -25.52
CA LYS A 229 -5.73 -17.81 -26.94
C LYS A 229 -4.67 -18.45 -27.85
N LYS A 230 -3.39 -18.20 -27.57
CA LYS A 230 -2.27 -18.87 -28.26
C LYS A 230 -2.10 -20.34 -27.86
N LYS A 231 -2.86 -20.84 -26.88
CA LYS A 231 -2.89 -22.25 -26.44
C LYS A 231 -1.50 -22.80 -26.06
N ASN A 232 -0.60 -21.93 -25.57
CA ASN A 232 0.77 -22.28 -25.22
C ASN A 232 0.93 -22.41 -23.69
N LEU A 233 0.96 -23.64 -23.20
CA LEU A 233 1.04 -23.95 -21.77
C LEU A 233 2.35 -23.51 -21.10
N ARG A 234 3.48 -23.56 -21.81
CA ARG A 234 4.77 -23.13 -21.26
C ARG A 234 4.82 -21.63 -21.04
N CYS A 235 4.42 -20.84 -22.04
CA CYS A 235 4.35 -19.39 -21.89
C CYS A 235 3.33 -18.98 -20.83
N LEU A 236 2.20 -19.68 -20.75
CA LEU A 236 1.20 -19.47 -19.72
C LEU A 236 1.78 -19.69 -18.31
N PHE A 237 2.51 -20.79 -18.10
CA PHE A 237 3.20 -21.07 -16.84
C PHE A 237 4.17 -19.95 -16.45
N TYR A 238 5.11 -19.58 -17.32
CA TYR A 238 6.07 -18.51 -17.03
C TYR A 238 5.39 -17.17 -16.72
N ASN A 239 4.34 -16.82 -17.45
CA ASN A 239 3.54 -15.62 -17.18
C ASN A 239 2.88 -15.68 -15.80
N THR A 240 2.24 -16.80 -15.44
CA THR A 240 1.61 -16.95 -14.12
C THR A 240 2.61 -17.00 -12.96
N ALA A 241 3.82 -17.52 -13.19
CA ALA A 241 4.90 -17.48 -12.21
C ALA A 241 5.40 -16.04 -11.97
N LEU A 242 5.61 -15.27 -13.04
CA LEU A 242 5.93 -13.84 -12.96
C LEU A 242 4.81 -13.04 -12.31
N LEU A 243 3.55 -13.35 -12.64
CA LEU A 243 2.37 -12.75 -12.02
C LEU A 243 2.39 -12.97 -10.51
N ASN A 244 2.65 -14.20 -10.05
CA ASN A 244 2.72 -14.48 -8.63
C ASN A 244 3.91 -13.76 -7.95
N ALA A 245 5.10 -13.81 -8.55
CA ALA A 245 6.28 -13.14 -7.99
C ALA A 245 6.06 -11.62 -7.84
N THR A 246 5.47 -10.99 -8.86
CA THR A 246 5.13 -9.56 -8.80
C THR A 246 4.00 -9.26 -7.80
N ALA A 247 3.04 -10.17 -7.61
CA ALA A 247 1.98 -10.02 -6.59
C ALA A 247 2.56 -10.05 -5.17
N ILE A 248 3.49 -10.98 -4.90
CA ILE A 248 4.20 -11.07 -3.61
C ILE A 248 5.05 -9.81 -3.38
N ALA A 249 5.79 -9.37 -4.39
CA ALA A 249 6.61 -8.17 -4.31
C ALA A 249 5.75 -6.91 -4.06
N ALA A 250 4.63 -6.77 -4.77
CA ALA A 250 3.69 -5.67 -4.58
C ALA A 250 3.05 -5.72 -3.18
N SER A 251 2.61 -6.89 -2.71
CA SER A 251 2.05 -7.05 -1.36
C SER A 251 3.06 -6.65 -0.28
N TYR A 252 4.33 -7.08 -0.41
CA TYR A 252 5.39 -6.70 0.52
C TYR A 252 5.69 -5.19 0.48
N ALA A 253 5.82 -4.61 -0.71
CA ALA A 253 6.06 -3.17 -0.88
C ALA A 253 4.90 -2.35 -0.32
N PHE A 254 3.66 -2.77 -0.58
CA PHE A 254 2.45 -2.14 -0.03
C PHE A 254 2.46 -2.23 1.49
N TYR A 255 2.79 -3.38 2.07
CA TYR A 255 2.87 -3.55 3.52
C TYR A 255 3.87 -2.61 4.19
N LYS A 256 4.98 -2.30 3.52
CA LYS A 256 5.99 -1.37 4.02
C LYS A 256 5.52 0.10 4.03
N ILE A 257 4.61 0.45 3.13
CA ILE A 257 4.03 1.80 3.03
C ILE A 257 2.78 1.91 3.90
N ASP A 258 1.84 0.99 3.71
CA ASP A 258 0.58 0.89 4.43
C ASP A 258 0.27 -0.58 4.77
N ARG A 259 0.24 -0.87 6.07
CA ARG A 259 0.06 -2.24 6.58
C ARG A 259 -1.27 -2.85 6.10
N THR A 260 -2.34 -2.05 6.08
CA THR A 260 -3.67 -2.50 5.67
C THR A 260 -3.67 -2.83 4.19
N ALA A 261 -3.09 -1.96 3.36
CA ALA A 261 -2.97 -2.19 1.92
C ALA A 261 -2.18 -3.48 1.61
N GLY A 262 -1.06 -3.71 2.30
CA GLY A 262 -0.28 -4.93 2.13
C GLY A 262 -1.06 -6.20 2.47
N LEU A 263 -1.82 -6.18 3.58
CA LEU A 263 -2.67 -7.30 4.02
C LEU A 263 -3.81 -7.59 3.02
N LEU A 264 -4.41 -6.55 2.45
CA LEU A 264 -5.48 -6.69 1.44
C LEU A 264 -5.01 -7.38 0.15
N LEU A 265 -3.72 -7.31 -0.18
CA LEU A 265 -3.13 -8.00 -1.34
C LEU A 265 -2.78 -9.47 -1.07
N ILE A 266 -2.74 -9.93 0.19
CA ILE A 266 -2.32 -11.29 0.52
C ILE A 266 -3.22 -12.36 -0.12
N PRO A 267 -4.57 -12.28 -0.03
CA PRO A 267 -5.43 -13.28 -0.66
C PRO A 267 -5.21 -13.40 -2.16
N TYR A 268 -4.97 -12.28 -2.84
CA TYR A 268 -4.63 -12.24 -4.26
C TYR A 268 -3.25 -12.85 -4.57
N ALA A 269 -2.23 -12.56 -3.76
CA ALA A 269 -0.91 -13.16 -3.91
C ALA A 269 -0.96 -14.70 -3.72
N LEU A 270 -1.74 -15.19 -2.75
CA LEU A 270 -1.95 -16.64 -2.56
C LEU A 270 -2.68 -17.26 -3.75
N TRP A 271 -3.71 -16.60 -4.26
CA TRP A 271 -4.49 -17.07 -5.39
C TRP A 271 -3.70 -17.13 -6.70
N THR A 272 -2.87 -16.12 -6.97
CA THR A 272 -1.92 -16.16 -8.10
C THR A 272 -0.87 -17.26 -7.94
N GLY A 273 -0.48 -17.59 -6.70
CA GLY A 273 0.41 -18.71 -6.40
C GLY A 273 -0.23 -20.06 -6.73
N PHE A 274 -1.52 -20.22 -6.39
CA PHE A 274 -2.30 -21.37 -6.83
C PHE A 274 -2.34 -21.50 -8.35
N TYR A 275 -2.53 -20.40 -9.10
CA TYR A 275 -2.45 -20.44 -10.56
C TYR A 275 -1.09 -20.85 -11.09
N ALA A 276 0.00 -20.32 -10.53
CA ALA A 276 1.35 -20.70 -10.95
C ALA A 276 1.60 -22.21 -10.76
N PHE A 277 1.11 -22.78 -9.65
CA PHE A 277 1.20 -24.22 -9.41
C PHE A 277 0.30 -25.03 -10.36
N LEU A 278 -0.91 -24.55 -10.62
CA LEU A 278 -1.86 -25.18 -11.54
C LEU A 278 -1.34 -25.21 -12.98
N THR A 279 -0.85 -24.08 -13.49
CA THR A 279 -0.31 -24.01 -14.85
C THR A 279 0.97 -24.82 -14.98
N TYR A 280 1.80 -24.89 -13.94
CA TYR A 280 2.94 -25.81 -13.88
C TYR A 280 2.51 -27.27 -14.01
N ALA A 281 1.55 -27.71 -13.18
CA ALA A 281 1.07 -29.09 -13.19
C ALA A 281 0.44 -29.46 -14.55
N ILE A 282 -0.40 -28.59 -15.10
CA ILE A 282 -0.98 -28.78 -16.45
C ILE A 282 0.13 -28.82 -17.51
N ALA A 283 1.10 -27.91 -17.46
CA ALA A 283 2.19 -27.91 -18.43
C ALA A 283 2.99 -29.22 -18.38
N LYS A 284 3.32 -29.70 -17.17
CA LYS A 284 4.03 -30.97 -16.94
C LYS A 284 3.26 -32.18 -17.45
N ASP A 285 1.98 -32.27 -17.14
CA ASP A 285 1.14 -33.42 -17.50
C ASP A 285 0.75 -33.45 -19.00
N ASN A 286 0.98 -32.34 -19.71
CA ASN A 286 0.68 -32.21 -21.15
C ASN A 286 1.95 -31.94 -21.99
N GLU A 287 3.16 -32.19 -21.45
CA GLU A 287 4.38 -32.15 -22.27
C GLU A 287 4.38 -33.30 -23.29
N SER A 288 4.65 -32.98 -24.55
CA SER A 288 4.91 -33.99 -25.56
C SER A 288 6.15 -34.82 -25.18
N PRO A 289 6.16 -36.15 -25.44
CA PRO A 289 7.36 -36.95 -25.23
C PRO A 289 8.57 -36.30 -25.92
N LYS A 290 9.70 -36.21 -25.22
CA LYS A 290 10.94 -35.74 -25.85
C LYS A 290 11.28 -36.68 -27.00
N PRO A 291 11.63 -36.17 -28.20
CA PRO A 291 12.04 -37.04 -29.31
C PRO A 291 13.32 -37.77 -28.89
N GLY A 292 13.17 -39.05 -28.50
CA GLY A 292 14.24 -39.91 -28.01
C GLY A 292 13.82 -40.92 -26.94
N GLU A 293 12.76 -40.68 -26.17
CA GLU A 293 12.36 -41.59 -25.07
C GLU A 293 11.40 -42.72 -25.49
N GLY A 294 10.84 -42.67 -26.70
CA GLY A 294 9.91 -43.67 -27.24
C GLY A 294 10.53 -44.83 -28.00
N ILE A 295 11.83 -44.78 -28.32
CA ILE A 295 12.49 -45.78 -29.19
C ILE A 295 13.01 -46.99 -28.40
N VAL A 296 13.22 -46.87 -27.08
CA VAL A 296 13.84 -47.95 -26.28
C VAL A 296 12.83 -49.03 -25.81
N LYS A 297 11.52 -48.85 -26.01
CA LYS A 297 10.51 -49.79 -25.49
C LYS A 297 9.86 -50.75 -26.50
N VAL A 298 10.28 -50.79 -27.76
CA VAL A 298 9.61 -51.63 -28.79
C VAL A 298 10.47 -52.79 -29.35
N GLU A 299 11.78 -52.85 -29.09
CA GLU A 299 12.60 -54.00 -29.49
C GLU A 299 13.00 -54.85 -28.27
N THR A 300 12.12 -55.77 -27.85
CA THR A 300 12.51 -57.09 -27.30
C THR A 300 11.26 -57.91 -26.96
N THR A 301 10.54 -58.40 -27.96
CA THR A 301 9.91 -59.74 -27.88
C THR A 301 9.53 -60.24 -29.27
N SER A 302 10.49 -60.79 -30.00
CA SER A 302 10.23 -61.91 -30.92
C SER A 302 11.41 -62.86 -30.92
N MET A 303 11.26 -63.95 -30.17
CA MET A 303 11.66 -65.32 -30.53
C MET A 303 10.98 -66.29 -29.56
#